data_AF-A0A0M0TEB2-F1
#
_entry.id   AF-A0A0M0TEB2-F1
#
_cell.length_a   1.000
_cell.length_b   1.000
_cell.length_c   1.000
_cell.angle_alpha   90.00
_cell.angle_beta   90.00
_cell.angle_gamma   90.00
#
_symmetry.space_group_name_H-M   'P 1'
#
loop_
_entity.id
_entity.type
_entity.pdbx_description
1 polymer ?
#
loop_
_entity_poly.entity_id
_entity_poly.type
_entity_poly.pdbx_seq_one_letter_code
_entity_poly.pdbx_strand_id
1 'polypeptide(L)'
;MSIVRYKRSELSPLTEDRKYELNALSDSDIAPLDDDFWKKSEQGKFYRPVKTQASVRIDADVLAWLKKAGKGYQTRLNAILREAMMRDLHHK
;
A
#
# COMPACT_ATOMS: atom_id res chain seq x y z
N MET A 1 18.09 21.32 14.66
CA MET A 1 18.56 19.92 14.62
C MET A 1 18.74 19.52 13.16
N SER A 2 19.93 19.06 12.76
CA SER A 2 20.20 18.56 11.41
C SER A 2 19.71 17.12 11.27
N ILE A 3 19.02 16.80 10.17
CA ILE A 3 18.59 15.43 9.89
C ILE A 3 19.76 14.69 9.25
N VAL A 4 20.29 13.69 9.94
CA VAL A 4 21.29 12.76 9.40
C VAL A 4 20.56 11.64 8.66
N ARG A 5 20.89 11.42 7.39
CA ARG A 5 20.31 10.35 6.56
C ARG A 5 21.34 9.23 6.41
N TYR A 6 20.93 8.00 6.69
CA TYR A 6 21.75 6.81 6.48
C TYR A 6 21.14 5.95 5.37
N LYS A 7 21.95 5.39 4.47
CA LYS A 7 21.52 4.30 3.59
C LYS A 7 21.82 2.95 4.24
N ARG A 8 20.98 1.95 3.95
CA ARG A 8 21.14 0.60 4.53
C ARG A 8 22.51 -0.04 4.23
N SER A 9 23.12 0.29 3.09
CA SER A 9 24.45 -0.17 2.70
C SER A 9 25.61 0.49 3.47
N GLU A 10 25.34 1.62 4.12
CA GLU A 10 26.33 2.45 4.83
C GLU A 10 26.29 2.22 6.35
N LEU A 11 25.44 1.30 6.82
CA LEU A 11 25.31 1.00 8.25
C LEU A 11 26.47 0.12 8.72
N SER A 12 27.18 0.59 9.76
CA SER A 12 28.18 -0.22 10.44
C SER A 12 27.54 -1.47 11.06
N PRO A 13 28.27 -2.61 11.09
CA PRO A 13 27.81 -3.81 11.78
C PRO A 13 27.61 -3.55 13.28
N LEU A 14 26.73 -4.32 13.91
CA LEU A 14 26.41 -4.18 15.33
C LEU A 14 27.65 -4.51 16.19
N THR A 15 28.08 -3.56 17.03
CA THR A 15 29.12 -3.78 18.05
C THR A 15 28.68 -4.82 19.07
N GLU A 16 29.63 -5.53 19.69
CA GLU A 16 29.36 -6.53 20.73
C GLU A 16 28.54 -5.96 21.90
N ASP A 17 28.85 -4.74 22.36
CA ASP A 17 28.09 -4.05 23.41
C ASP A 17 26.61 -3.86 23.03
N ARG A 18 26.35 -3.55 21.76
CA ARG A 18 24.99 -3.35 21.23
C ARG A 18 24.22 -4.66 21.11
N LYS A 19 24.90 -5.78 20.84
CA LYS A 19 24.27 -7.11 20.88
C LYS A 19 23.89 -7.50 22.30
N TYR A 20 24.75 -7.19 23.28
CA TYR A 20 24.46 -7.43 24.69
C TYR A 20 23.24 -6.63 25.17
N GLU A 21 23.19 -5.33 24.85
CA GLU A 21 22.02 -4.48 25.13
C GLU A 21 20.73 -5.04 24.50
N LEU A 22 20.80 -5.51 23.25
CA LEU A 22 19.64 -6.10 22.57
C LEU A 22 19.15 -7.38 23.26
N ASN A 23 20.08 -8.27 23.65
CA ASN A 23 19.73 -9.49 24.37
C ASN A 23 19.15 -9.20 25.76
N ALA A 24 19.63 -8.15 26.44
CA ALA A 24 19.07 -7.72 27.72
C ALA A 24 17.65 -7.15 27.60
N LEU A 25 17.28 -6.61 26.43
CA LEU A 25 15.94 -6.11 26.11
C LEU A 25 14.99 -7.23 25.63
N SER A 26 15.44 -8.49 25.56
CA SER A 26 14.62 -9.63 25.16
C SER A 26 13.55 -9.90 26.22
N ASP A 27 12.37 -9.33 26.02
CA ASP A 27 11.19 -9.58 26.85
C ASP A 27 10.57 -10.94 26.50
N SER A 28 10.44 -11.83 27.48
CA SER A 28 9.84 -13.16 27.33
C SER A 28 8.35 -13.12 27.01
N ASP A 29 7.68 -11.99 27.25
CA ASP A 29 6.25 -11.82 26.97
C ASP A 29 5.97 -11.55 25.49
N ILE A 30 7.00 -11.30 24.68
CA ILE A 30 6.88 -11.09 23.23
C ILE A 30 7.18 -12.41 22.52
N ALA A 31 6.15 -13.21 22.29
CA ALA A 31 6.27 -14.43 21.51
C ALA A 31 6.76 -14.12 20.07
N PRO A 32 7.73 -14.87 19.53
CA PRO A 32 8.16 -14.71 18.14
C PRO A 32 7.00 -15.01 17.19
N LEU A 33 6.81 -14.16 16.18
CA LEU A 33 5.82 -14.38 15.13
C LEU A 33 6.23 -15.61 14.31
N ASP A 34 5.32 -16.56 14.17
CA ASP A 34 5.51 -17.78 13.38
C ASP A 34 5.17 -17.58 11.89
N ASP A 35 5.59 -18.53 11.05
CA ASP A 35 5.28 -18.50 9.62
C ASP A 35 3.77 -18.58 9.35
N ASP A 36 3.02 -19.22 10.25
CA ASP A 36 1.57 -19.35 10.15
C ASP A 36 0.84 -18.03 10.38
N PHE A 37 1.36 -17.15 11.25
CA PHE A 37 0.91 -15.76 11.37
C PHE A 37 1.06 -15.02 10.05
N TRP A 38 2.23 -15.14 9.40
CA TRP A 38 2.48 -14.47 8.12
C TRP A 38 1.60 -15.01 6.99
N LYS A 39 1.36 -16.33 6.93
CA LYS A 39 0.43 -16.93 5.95
C LYS A 39 -1.01 -16.44 6.09
N LYS A 40 -1.45 -16.13 7.32
CA LYS A 40 -2.80 -15.62 7.61
C LYS A 40 -2.89 -14.10 7.53
N SER A 41 -1.77 -13.41 7.35
CA SER A 41 -1.73 -11.95 7.36
C SER A 41 -2.32 -11.36 6.06
N GLU A 42 -3.19 -10.36 6.21
CA GLU A 42 -3.77 -9.62 5.08
C GLU A 42 -2.80 -8.51 4.64
N GLN A 43 -2.04 -8.73 3.57
CA GLN A 43 -1.27 -7.65 2.95
C GLN A 43 -2.21 -6.63 2.29
N GLY A 44 -1.95 -5.34 2.50
CA GLY A 44 -2.64 -4.27 1.79
C GLY A 44 -4.03 -3.91 2.31
N LYS A 45 -4.45 -4.41 3.47
CA LYS A 45 -5.74 -4.05 4.11
C LYS A 45 -6.03 -2.55 4.18
N PHE A 46 -4.97 -1.75 4.38
CA PHE A 46 -5.07 -0.29 4.48
C PHE A 46 -4.64 0.45 3.21
N TYR A 47 -4.32 -0.27 2.13
CA TYR A 47 -3.93 0.35 0.88
C TYR A 47 -5.13 1.10 0.28
N ARG A 48 -4.95 2.42 0.09
CA ARG A 48 -5.91 3.27 -0.60
C ARG A 48 -5.20 3.89 -1.80
N PRO A 49 -5.67 3.65 -3.04
CA PRO A 49 -5.10 4.30 -4.22
C PRO A 49 -5.16 5.82 -4.06
N VAL A 50 -4.03 6.50 -4.22
CA VAL A 50 -3.96 7.95 -4.25
C VAL A 50 -4.66 8.41 -5.54
N LYS A 51 -5.73 9.19 -5.39
CA LYS A 51 -6.48 9.75 -6.51
C LYS A 51 -5.84 11.06 -6.92
N THR A 52 -5.35 11.14 -8.16
CA THR A 52 -4.91 12.40 -8.74
C THR A 52 -6.08 13.07 -9.44
N GLN A 53 -6.26 14.37 -9.24
CA GLN A 53 -7.25 15.16 -9.97
C GLN A 53 -6.78 15.33 -11.41
N ALA A 54 -7.59 14.89 -12.37
CA ALA A 54 -7.39 15.13 -13.79
C ALA A 54 -8.69 15.70 -14.40
N SER A 55 -8.54 16.65 -15.32
CA SER A 55 -9.66 17.20 -16.09
C SER A 55 -9.78 16.43 -17.40
N VAL A 56 -10.87 15.68 -17.58
CA VAL A 56 -11.13 14.85 -18.76
C VAL A 56 -12.52 15.17 -19.29
N ARG A 57 -12.67 15.23 -20.62
CA ARG A 57 -13.98 15.36 -21.28
C ARG A 57 -14.58 13.98 -21.49
N ILE A 58 -15.85 13.83 -21.17
CA ILE A 58 -16.63 12.60 -21.31
C ILE A 58 -17.89 12.95 -22.11
N ASP A 59 -18.30 12.06 -23.00
CA ASP A 59 -19.52 12.25 -23.78
C ASP A 59 -20.76 12.35 -22.89
N ALA A 60 -21.75 13.12 -23.35
CA ALA A 60 -22.91 13.48 -22.55
C ALA A 60 -23.80 12.27 -22.20
N ASP A 61 -23.94 11.34 -23.13
CA ASP A 61 -24.69 10.09 -23.00
C ASP A 61 -24.03 9.12 -22.01
N VAL A 62 -22.71 8.97 -22.08
CA VAL A 62 -21.91 8.17 -21.14
C VAL A 62 -22.02 8.75 -19.73
N LEU A 63 -21.94 10.08 -19.59
CA LEU A 63 -22.11 10.75 -18.31
C LEU A 63 -23.53 10.55 -17.75
N ALA A 64 -24.55 10.64 -18.60
CA ALA A 64 -25.93 10.39 -18.21
C ALA A 64 -26.15 8.93 -17.74
N TRP A 65 -25.59 7.96 -18.47
CA TRP A 65 -25.62 6.55 -18.09
C TRP A 65 -24.93 6.30 -16.74
N LEU A 66 -23.73 6.85 -16.52
CA LEU A 66 -23.00 6.72 -15.25
C LEU A 66 -23.77 7.30 -14.05
N LYS A 67 -24.49 8.40 -14.27
CA LYS A 67 -25.33 9.06 -13.26
C LYS A 67 -26.67 8.38 -13.02
N LYS A 68 -27.18 7.58 -13.97
CA LYS A 68 -28.48 6.87 -13.86
C LYS A 68 -28.59 6.03 -12.59
N ALA A 69 -27.49 5.41 -12.18
CA ALA A 69 -27.44 4.59 -10.97
C ALA A 69 -27.09 5.38 -9.69
N GLY A 70 -27.37 6.68 -9.65
CA GLY A 70 -27.34 7.51 -8.45
C GLY A 70 -25.97 8.03 -8.02
N LYS A 71 -25.86 8.37 -6.73
CA LYS A 71 -24.65 8.92 -6.10
C LYS A 71 -23.47 7.95 -6.27
N GLY A 72 -22.27 8.50 -6.47
CA GLY A 72 -21.03 7.70 -6.58
C GLY A 72 -20.56 7.39 -8.00
N TYR A 73 -21.10 8.07 -9.01
CA TYR A 73 -20.68 7.88 -10.41
C TYR A 73 -19.17 8.04 -10.62
N GLN A 74 -18.48 8.92 -9.89
CA GLN A 74 -17.02 9.10 -9.95
C GLN A 74 -16.25 7.86 -9.46
N THR A 75 -16.72 7.23 -8.38
CA THR A 75 -16.13 5.99 -7.86
C THR A 75 -16.30 4.86 -8.88
N ARG A 76 -17.48 4.78 -9.49
CA ARG A 76 -17.81 3.78 -10.52
C ARG A 76 -17.00 4.01 -11.80
N LEU A 77 -16.84 5.26 -12.23
CA LEU A 77 -15.95 5.62 -13.33
C LEU A 77 -14.53 5.10 -13.08
N ASN A 78 -13.96 5.35 -11.90
CA ASN A 78 -12.62 4.87 -11.56
C ASN A 78 -12.54 3.33 -11.46
N ALA A 79 -13.63 2.66 -11.08
CA ALA A 79 -13.69 1.19 -11.08
C ALA A 79 -13.65 0.63 -12.50
N ILE A 80 -14.43 1.20 -13.43
CA ILE A 80 -14.46 0.81 -14.85
C ILE A 80 -13.07 1.01 -15.49
N LEU A 81 -12.45 2.17 -15.24
CA LEU A 81 -11.11 2.45 -15.76
C LEU A 81 -10.06 1.45 -15.23
N ARG A 82 -10.15 1.09 -13.94
CA ARG A 82 -9.26 0.09 -13.35
C ARG A 82 -9.47 -1.29 -13.98
N GLU A 83 -10.72 -1.70 -14.18
CA GLU A 83 -11.02 -2.98 -14.82
C GLU A 83 -10.48 -3.05 -16.25
N ALA A 84 -10.68 -1.98 -17.04
CA ALA A 84 -10.13 -1.89 -18.40
C ALA A 84 -8.59 -1.97 -18.40
N MET A 85 -7.93 -1.24 -17.49
CA MET A 85 -6.47 -1.30 -17.31
C MET A 85 -5.98 -2.70 -16.94
N MET A 86 -6.66 -3.39 -16.00
CA MET A 86 -6.28 -4.75 -15.62
C MET A 86 -6.47 -5.73 -16.78
N ARG A 87 -7.53 -5.61 -17.58
CA ARG A 87 -7.73 -6.46 -18.76
C ARG A 87 -6.61 -6.26 -19.78
N ASP A 88 -6.22 -5.02 -20.06
CA ASP A 88 -5.10 -4.71 -20.97
C ASP A 88 -3.77 -5.32 -20.48
N LEU A 89 -3.49 -5.22 -19.18
CA LEU A 89 -2.30 -5.80 -18.56
C LEU A 89 -2.26 -7.34 -18.64
N HIS A 90 -3.40 -8.02 -18.52
CA HIS A 90 -3.46 -9.49 -18.62
C HIS A 90 -3.39 -10.01 -20.08
N HIS A 91 -3.62 -9.15 -21.07
CA HIS A 91 -3.52 -9.51 -22.48
C HIS A 91 -2.10 -9.36 -23.07
N LYS A 92 -1.13 -8.91 -22.25
CA LYS A 92 0.31 -8.86 -22.56
C LYS A 92 1.06 -9.97 -21.86
#